data_AF-A0A9D6LF70-F1
#
_entry.id   AF-A0A9D6LF70-F1
#
_cell.length_a   1.000
_cell.length_b   1.000
_cell.length_c   1.000
_cell.angle_alpha   90.00
_cell.angle_beta   90.00
_cell.angle_gamma   90.00
#
_symmetry.space_group_name_H-M   'P 1'
#
loop_
_entity.id
_entity.type
_entity.pdbx_description
1 polymer ?
#
loop_
_entity_poly.entity_id
_entity_poly.type
_entity_poly.pdbx_seq_one_letter_code
_entity_poly.pdbx_strand_id
1 'polypeptide(L)'
;MTNLKRLAGCFILSALVAAAPAAGTERLDTRDVVLDGQGKLLPWGNHDSLYDHVMKLSWGLLKRVPVQPNGLRTYLTYPRFNGDAGKDFLTGIWWAHNPAGLISMLTDSALEYYAYSGDADVLRLAREGLDQQLRNGTTPRDFAWASVPYASSEPGAVKYEGAEDAKFCAV
;
A
#
# COMPACT_ATOMS: atom_id res chain seq x y z
N MET A 1 0.63 -83.39 -18.30
CA MET A 1 1.01 -82.37 -17.30
C MET A 1 1.51 -81.15 -18.05
N THR A 2 1.09 -79.97 -17.61
CA THR A 2 0.65 -78.84 -18.43
C THR A 2 1.77 -77.84 -18.74
N ASN A 3 1.75 -77.28 -19.96
CA ASN A 3 2.63 -76.23 -20.47
C ASN A 3 2.49 -74.90 -19.70
N LEU A 4 3.60 -74.33 -19.21
CA LEU A 4 3.64 -73.01 -18.59
C LEU A 4 4.07 -71.95 -19.62
N LYS A 5 3.11 -71.21 -20.17
CA LYS A 5 3.35 -70.03 -21.03
C LYS A 5 3.69 -68.83 -20.14
N ARG A 6 4.87 -68.24 -20.34
CA ARG A 6 5.29 -66.98 -19.69
C ARG A 6 4.45 -65.82 -20.27
N LEU A 7 3.68 -65.13 -19.43
CA LEU A 7 3.07 -63.84 -19.77
C LEU A 7 4.15 -62.75 -19.71
N ALA A 8 4.31 -62.03 -20.82
CA ALA A 8 5.06 -60.78 -20.88
C ALA A 8 4.17 -59.66 -20.32
N GLY A 9 4.57 -59.06 -19.21
CA GLY A 9 3.93 -57.86 -18.65
C GLY A 9 4.53 -56.60 -19.29
N CYS A 10 3.75 -55.93 -20.14
CA CYS A 10 4.06 -54.56 -20.58
C CYS A 10 3.79 -53.60 -19.41
N PHE A 11 4.84 -53.03 -18.82
CA PHE A 11 4.73 -51.84 -17.97
C PHE A 11 4.56 -50.61 -18.87
N ILE A 12 3.35 -50.04 -18.88
CA ILE A 12 3.12 -48.72 -19.48
C ILE A 12 3.59 -47.68 -18.46
N LEU A 13 4.72 -47.03 -18.74
CA LEU A 13 5.14 -45.82 -18.02
C LEU A 13 4.20 -44.68 -18.45
N SER A 14 3.24 -44.33 -17.59
CA SER A 14 2.48 -43.10 -17.76
C SER A 14 3.40 -41.91 -17.48
N ALA A 15 3.78 -41.19 -18.54
CA ALA A 15 4.45 -39.91 -18.41
C ALA A 15 3.48 -38.91 -17.75
N LEU A 16 3.85 -38.43 -16.55
CA LEU A 16 3.23 -37.23 -15.99
C LEU A 16 3.62 -36.05 -16.88
N VAL A 17 2.70 -35.67 -17.77
CA VAL A 17 2.75 -34.36 -18.41
C VAL A 17 2.48 -33.34 -17.33
N ALA A 18 3.51 -32.59 -16.92
CA ALA A 18 3.34 -31.40 -16.11
C ALA A 18 2.46 -30.43 -16.92
N ALA A 19 1.23 -30.19 -16.47
CA ALA A 19 0.35 -29.23 -17.09
C ALA A 19 1.01 -27.86 -17.07
N ALA A 20 1.23 -27.27 -18.23
CA ALA A 20 1.65 -25.88 -18.33
C ALA A 20 0.57 -24.99 -17.68
N PRO A 21 0.93 -23.93 -16.96
CA PRO A 21 -0.05 -23.02 -16.37
C PRO A 21 -0.94 -22.46 -17.48
N ALA A 22 -2.25 -22.65 -17.34
CA ALA A 22 -3.23 -22.06 -18.24
C ALA A 22 -3.17 -20.53 -18.02
N ALA A 23 -2.65 -19.81 -19.02
CA ALA A 23 -2.75 -18.35 -19.04
C ALA A 23 -4.23 -17.98 -19.18
N GLY A 24 -4.87 -17.62 -18.08
CA GLY A 24 -6.22 -17.07 -18.09
C GLY A 24 -6.20 -15.67 -18.68
N THR A 25 -7.24 -15.30 -19.43
CA THR A 25 -7.50 -13.92 -19.91
C THR A 25 -7.93 -12.98 -18.78
N GLU A 26 -7.94 -13.46 -17.54
CA GLU A 26 -8.32 -12.72 -16.36
C GLU A 26 -7.18 -11.79 -15.92
N ARG A 27 -7.52 -10.55 -15.55
CA ARG A 27 -6.56 -9.54 -15.13
C ARG A 27 -6.88 -9.09 -13.71
N LEU A 28 -5.83 -8.86 -12.93
CA LEU A 28 -5.89 -8.15 -11.66
C LEU A 28 -5.20 -6.80 -11.85
N ASP A 29 -6.01 -5.75 -11.83
CA ASP A 29 -5.60 -4.39 -12.19
C ASP A 29 -4.90 -4.38 -13.58
N THR A 30 -3.61 -4.05 -13.62
CA THR A 30 -2.83 -3.92 -14.86
C THR A 30 -2.08 -5.20 -15.25
N ARG A 31 -2.22 -6.31 -14.51
CA ARG A 31 -1.45 -7.54 -14.70
C ARG A 31 -2.31 -8.75 -15.02
N ASP A 32 -1.79 -9.65 -15.84
CA ASP A 32 -2.45 -10.93 -16.15
C ASP A 32 -2.37 -11.88 -14.95
N VAL A 33 -3.43 -12.64 -14.72
CA VAL A 33 -3.49 -13.67 -13.69
C VAL A 33 -2.64 -14.86 -14.11
N VAL A 34 -1.66 -15.22 -13.29
CA VAL A 34 -0.85 -16.43 -13.47
C VAL A 34 -1.08 -17.34 -12.29
N LEU A 35 -1.48 -18.58 -12.54
CA LEU A 35 -1.77 -19.57 -11.51
C LEU A 35 -0.72 -20.68 -11.48
N ASP A 36 -0.49 -21.27 -10.31
CA ASP A 36 0.29 -22.48 -10.17
C ASP A 36 -0.52 -23.74 -10.59
N GLY A 37 0.12 -24.91 -10.54
CA GLY A 37 -0.53 -26.18 -10.88
C GLY A 37 -1.68 -26.59 -9.92
N GLN A 38 -1.86 -25.88 -8.80
CA GLN A 38 -2.97 -26.06 -7.86
C GLN A 38 -4.07 -25.00 -8.05
N GLY A 39 -3.93 -24.10 -9.03
CA GLY A 39 -4.87 -23.01 -9.29
C GLY A 39 -4.72 -21.82 -8.34
N LYS A 40 -3.60 -21.67 -7.63
CA LYS A 40 -3.34 -20.53 -6.75
C LYS A 40 -2.60 -19.42 -7.48
N LEU A 41 -2.87 -18.17 -7.11
CA LEU A 41 -2.21 -17.00 -7.70
C LEU A 41 -0.70 -17.02 -7.42
N LEU A 42 0.09 -16.98 -8.48
CA LEU A 42 1.53 -16.76 -8.40
C LEU A 42 1.82 -15.26 -8.27
N PRO A 43 2.75 -14.87 -7.39
CA PRO A 43 3.13 -13.47 -7.25
C PRO A 43 3.83 -12.96 -8.52
N TRP A 44 3.57 -11.70 -8.88
CA TRP A 44 4.28 -11.05 -9.98
C TRP A 44 5.65 -10.55 -9.52
N GLY A 45 6.72 -11.14 -10.05
CA GLY A 45 8.09 -10.67 -9.83
C GLY A 45 9.12 -11.79 -9.83
N ASN A 46 10.39 -11.43 -9.96
CA ASN A 46 11.52 -12.36 -9.86
C ASN A 46 12.57 -11.80 -8.90
N HIS A 47 12.22 -11.76 -7.61
CA HIS A 47 13.07 -11.23 -6.55
C HIS A 47 13.23 -12.26 -5.42
N ASP A 48 14.43 -12.30 -4.83
CA ASP A 48 14.78 -13.22 -3.73
C ASP A 48 13.81 -13.11 -2.54
N SER A 49 13.29 -11.90 -2.29
CA SER A 49 12.19 -11.65 -1.36
C SER A 49 11.20 -10.66 -1.96
N LEU A 50 10.03 -11.16 -2.33
CA LEU A 50 8.94 -10.34 -2.85
C LEU A 50 8.40 -9.35 -1.81
N TYR A 51 8.43 -9.74 -0.52
CA TYR A 51 8.05 -8.85 0.58
C TYR A 51 9.00 -7.65 0.67
N ASP A 52 10.32 -7.90 0.69
CA ASP A 52 11.33 -6.83 0.72
C ASP A 52 11.18 -5.89 -0.48
N HIS A 53 10.94 -6.47 -1.67
CA HIS A 53 10.73 -5.70 -2.89
C HIS A 53 9.53 -4.75 -2.77
N VAL A 54 8.36 -5.25 -2.34
CA VAL A 54 7.16 -4.41 -2.16
C VAL A 54 7.39 -3.33 -1.11
N MET A 55 8.05 -3.65 0.00
CA MET A 55 8.35 -2.65 1.04
C MET A 55 9.26 -1.54 0.51
N LYS A 56 10.30 -1.87 -0.24
CA LYS A 56 11.21 -0.89 -0.87
C LYS A 56 10.48 -0.01 -1.89
N LEU A 57 9.55 -0.56 -2.66
CA LEU A 57 8.73 0.24 -3.58
C LEU A 57 7.86 1.25 -2.81
N SER A 58 7.15 0.81 -1.77
CA SER A 58 6.25 1.65 -0.99
C SER A 58 6.98 2.78 -0.26
N TRP A 59 8.03 2.47 0.50
CA TRP A 59 8.82 3.48 1.22
C TRP A 59 9.62 4.36 0.26
N GLY A 60 10.15 3.79 -0.82
CA GLY A 60 10.83 4.55 -1.86
C GLY A 60 9.91 5.52 -2.60
N LEU A 61 8.61 5.19 -2.75
CA LEU A 61 7.61 6.12 -3.26
C LEU A 61 7.35 7.24 -2.26
N LEU A 62 7.12 6.90 -0.98
CA LEU A 62 6.78 7.88 0.06
C LEU A 62 7.86 8.97 0.20
N LYS A 63 9.15 8.59 0.13
CA LYS A 63 10.29 9.52 0.15
C LYS A 63 10.27 10.53 -1.01
N ARG A 64 9.66 10.16 -2.15
CA ARG A 64 9.59 10.95 -3.38
C ARG A 64 8.25 11.66 -3.60
N VAL A 65 7.30 11.54 -2.66
CA VAL A 65 6.02 12.26 -2.75
C VAL A 65 6.28 13.76 -2.88
N PRO A 66 5.68 14.42 -3.89
CA PRO A 66 5.96 15.81 -4.18
C PRO A 66 5.42 16.74 -3.10
N VAL A 67 6.05 17.90 -3.00
CA VAL A 67 5.53 19.04 -2.27
C VAL A 67 4.46 19.72 -3.12
N GLN A 68 3.28 19.92 -2.54
CA GLN A 68 2.14 20.59 -3.17
C GLN A 68 2.32 22.12 -3.12
N PRO A 69 1.51 22.90 -3.85
CA PRO A 69 1.60 24.37 -3.84
C PRO A 69 1.49 25.03 -2.45
N ASN A 70 0.92 24.33 -1.46
CA ASN A 70 0.84 24.77 -0.07
C ASN A 70 2.17 24.60 0.71
N GLY A 71 3.22 24.08 0.08
CA GLY A 71 4.54 23.89 0.70
C GLY A 71 4.70 22.60 1.50
N LEU A 72 3.69 21.71 1.51
CA LEU A 72 3.71 20.43 2.23
C LEU A 72 3.65 19.23 1.29
N ARG A 73 4.22 18.10 1.69
CA ARG A 73 4.07 16.84 0.94
C ARG A 73 2.60 16.43 0.87
N THR A 74 2.18 15.82 -0.23
CA THR A 74 0.78 15.46 -0.48
C THR A 74 0.11 14.73 0.70
N TYR A 75 0.79 13.74 1.29
CA TYR A 75 0.21 12.93 2.37
C TYR A 75 -0.01 13.70 3.67
N LEU A 76 0.59 14.90 3.83
CA LEU A 76 0.37 15.74 5.01
C LEU A 76 -0.91 16.56 4.92
N THR A 77 -1.51 16.71 3.73
CA THR A 77 -2.69 17.58 3.59
C THR A 77 -3.82 16.96 2.79
N TYR A 78 -3.66 15.72 2.30
CA TYR A 78 -4.66 15.05 1.49
C TYR A 78 -4.84 13.59 1.94
N PRO A 79 -6.07 13.03 1.90
CA PRO A 79 -6.36 11.70 2.42
C PRO A 79 -5.73 10.57 1.60
N ARG A 80 -5.54 10.79 0.31
CA ARG A 80 -4.90 9.86 -0.61
C ARG A 80 -4.39 10.58 -1.85
N PHE A 81 -3.56 9.87 -2.60
CA PHE A 81 -3.16 10.30 -3.93
C PHE A 81 -4.32 10.19 -4.93
N ASN A 82 -4.23 10.94 -6.02
CA ASN A 82 -5.22 11.00 -7.08
C ASN A 82 -5.43 9.62 -7.72
N GLY A 83 -4.35 8.89 -8.00
CA GLY A 83 -4.40 7.53 -8.54
C GLY A 83 -4.86 7.41 -10.01
N ASP A 84 -5.47 8.46 -10.57
CA ASP A 84 -5.97 8.48 -11.95
C ASP A 84 -4.84 8.56 -12.98
N ALA A 85 -4.82 7.64 -13.95
CA ALA A 85 -3.81 7.56 -15.01
C ALA A 85 -3.77 8.77 -15.98
N GLY A 86 -4.66 9.76 -15.82
CA GLY A 86 -4.68 11.01 -16.60
C GLY A 86 -4.34 12.26 -15.81
N LYS A 87 -4.04 12.14 -14.51
CA LYS A 87 -3.61 13.24 -13.64
C LYS A 87 -2.23 12.92 -13.08
N ASP A 88 -1.57 13.90 -12.46
CA ASP A 88 -0.34 13.60 -11.73
C ASP A 88 -0.67 12.66 -10.57
N PHE A 89 -0.22 11.40 -10.70
CA PHE A 89 -0.56 10.28 -9.83
C PHE A 89 -0.37 10.61 -8.35
N LEU A 90 0.65 11.41 -8.00
CA LEU A 90 1.02 11.74 -6.62
C LEU A 90 0.43 13.06 -6.11
N THR A 91 -0.43 13.72 -6.88
CA THR A 91 -1.25 14.84 -6.38
C THR A 91 -2.33 14.37 -5.42
N GLY A 92 -2.83 15.28 -4.59
CA GLY A 92 -3.88 14.98 -3.63
C GLY A 92 -5.27 14.97 -4.26
N ILE A 93 -6.12 14.02 -3.85
CA ILE A 93 -7.54 14.07 -4.19
C ILE A 93 -8.26 15.10 -3.31
N TRP A 94 -9.26 15.79 -3.87
CA TRP A 94 -10.07 16.77 -3.15
C TRP A 94 -11.13 16.09 -2.25
N TRP A 95 -10.71 15.56 -1.11
CA TRP A 95 -11.56 14.90 -0.11
C TRP A 95 -11.06 15.17 1.32
N ALA A 96 -11.93 15.06 2.33
CA ALA A 96 -11.57 15.25 3.73
C ALA A 96 -10.36 14.41 4.14
N HIS A 97 -9.35 15.07 4.71
CA HIS A 97 -8.12 14.44 5.18
C HIS A 97 -8.29 13.93 6.62
N ASN A 98 -7.56 12.86 6.97
CA ASN A 98 -7.52 12.26 8.31
C ASN A 98 -6.07 12.25 8.83
N PRO A 99 -5.55 13.41 9.29
CA PRO A 99 -4.15 13.53 9.67
C PRO A 99 -3.83 12.76 10.95
N ALA A 100 -4.70 12.77 11.97
CA ALA A 100 -4.42 12.07 13.23
C ALA A 100 -4.24 10.55 13.04
N GLY A 101 -5.13 9.91 12.27
CA GLY A 101 -5.05 8.49 11.98
C GLY A 101 -3.87 8.17 11.06
N LEU A 102 -3.74 8.90 9.94
CA LEU A 102 -2.69 8.66 8.96
C LEU A 102 -1.29 8.81 9.58
N ILE A 103 -1.04 9.90 10.31
CA ILE A 103 0.27 10.19 10.90
C ILE A 103 0.60 9.18 12.00
N SER A 104 -0.39 8.74 12.78
CA SER A 104 -0.19 7.68 13.79
C SER A 104 0.20 6.35 13.14
N MET A 105 -0.54 5.91 12.13
CA MET A 105 -0.26 4.67 11.40
C MET A 105 1.07 4.74 10.64
N LEU A 106 1.39 5.89 10.04
CA LEU A 106 2.67 6.11 9.38
C LEU A 106 3.84 6.03 10.38
N THR A 107 3.66 6.59 11.57
CA THR A 107 4.68 6.56 12.63
C THR A 107 4.94 5.12 13.06
N ASP A 108 3.90 4.34 13.34
CA ASP A 108 4.00 2.93 13.71
C ASP A 108 4.70 2.12 12.61
N SER A 109 4.22 2.28 11.37
CA SER A 109 4.81 1.62 10.19
C SER A 109 6.28 1.98 9.99
N ALA A 110 6.68 3.24 10.24
CA ALA A 110 8.06 3.69 10.10
C ALA A 110 8.98 3.07 11.16
N LEU A 111 8.50 2.91 12.39
CA LEU A 111 9.25 2.25 13.45
C LEU A 111 9.49 0.77 13.10
N GLU A 112 8.44 0.06 12.67
CA GLU A 112 8.55 -1.33 12.25
C GLU A 112 9.47 -1.49 11.05
N TYR A 113 9.33 -0.64 10.03
CA TYR A 113 10.19 -0.71 8.85
C TYR A 113 11.64 -0.37 9.16
N TYR A 114 11.91 0.59 10.06
CA TYR A 114 13.27 0.87 10.53
C TYR A 114 13.87 -0.35 11.23
N ALA A 115 13.13 -1.02 12.11
CA ALA A 115 13.58 -2.24 12.77
C ALA A 115 13.86 -3.39 11.77
N TYR A 116 13.02 -3.49 10.73
CA TYR A 116 13.16 -4.49 9.67
C TYR A 116 14.34 -4.23 8.73
N SER A 117 14.54 -2.97 8.29
CA SER A 117 15.43 -2.62 7.16
C SER A 117 16.70 -1.87 7.56
N GLY A 118 16.74 -1.26 8.74
CA GLY A 118 17.78 -0.31 9.15
C GLY A 118 17.71 1.07 8.48
N ASP A 119 16.69 1.34 7.67
CA ASP A 119 16.55 2.60 6.92
C ASP A 119 16.09 3.75 7.82
N ALA A 120 17.04 4.52 8.36
CA ALA A 120 16.72 5.62 9.28
C ALA A 120 15.97 6.80 8.61
N ASP A 121 15.94 6.88 7.27
CA ASP A 121 15.27 7.98 6.59
C ASP A 121 13.76 7.96 6.80
N VAL A 122 13.16 6.78 7.01
CA VAL A 122 11.70 6.68 7.21
C VAL A 122 11.25 7.32 8.52
N LEU A 123 12.14 7.38 9.52
CA LEU A 123 11.87 8.07 10.77
C LEU A 123 11.77 9.60 10.57
N ARG A 124 12.42 10.15 9.54
CA ARG A 124 12.27 11.57 9.19
C ARG A 124 10.88 11.87 8.63
N LEU A 125 10.30 10.94 7.87
CA LEU A 125 8.93 11.08 7.34
C LEU A 125 7.89 11.07 8.47
N ALA A 126 8.05 10.15 9.43
CA ALA A 126 7.20 10.11 10.62
C ALA A 126 7.33 11.39 11.45
N ARG A 127 8.56 11.86 11.70
CA ARG A 127 8.81 13.12 12.41
C ARG A 127 8.20 14.32 11.71
N GLU A 128 8.29 14.39 10.38
CA GLU A 128 7.67 15.47 9.58
C GLU A 128 6.15 15.54 9.82
N GLY A 129 5.47 14.39 9.81
CA GLY A 129 4.04 14.32 10.11
C GLY A 129 3.71 14.72 11.55
N LEU A 130 4.45 14.20 12.54
CA LEU A 130 4.25 14.53 13.95
C LEU A 130 4.47 16.02 14.23
N ASP A 131 5.54 16.60 13.69
CA ASP A 131 5.82 18.03 13.81
C ASP A 131 4.70 18.88 13.18
N GLN A 132 4.18 18.46 12.02
CA GLN A 132 3.08 19.14 11.35
C GLN A 132 1.81 19.11 12.20
N GLN A 133 1.43 17.94 12.76
CA GLN A 133 0.27 17.81 13.63
C GLN A 133 0.39 18.66 14.90
N LEU A 134 1.54 18.60 15.57
CA LEU A 134 1.76 19.33 16.84
C LEU A 134 1.78 20.84 16.65
N ARG A 135 2.32 21.34 15.53
CA ARG A 135 2.38 22.78 15.26
C ARG A 135 1.08 23.35 14.73
N ASN A 136 0.35 22.58 13.93
CA ASN A 136 -0.73 23.12 13.10
C ASN A 136 -2.09 22.46 13.31
N GLY A 137 -2.22 21.53 14.26
CA GLY A 137 -3.42 20.68 14.32
C GLY A 137 -3.81 20.19 15.68
N THR A 138 -3.66 20.98 16.74
CA THR A 138 -4.20 20.64 18.07
C THR A 138 -5.39 21.49 18.43
N THR A 139 -6.36 20.92 19.17
CA THR A 139 -7.52 21.65 19.68
C THR A 139 -7.11 22.83 20.58
N PRO A 140 -7.90 23.91 20.60
CA PRO A 140 -7.67 25.07 21.47
C PRO A 140 -7.55 24.70 22.95
N ARG A 141 -6.81 25.52 23.71
CA ARG A 141 -6.52 25.28 25.13
C ARG A 141 -7.74 25.41 26.05
N ASP A 142 -8.78 26.09 25.58
CA ASP A 142 -10.03 26.33 26.29
C ASP A 142 -11.11 25.28 25.99
N PHE A 143 -10.81 24.27 25.18
CA PHE A 143 -11.71 23.14 24.95
C PHE A 143 -11.66 22.16 26.12
N ALA A 144 -12.76 21.42 26.36
CA ALA A 144 -12.79 20.35 27.36
C ALA A 144 -11.73 19.27 27.11
N TRP A 145 -11.37 19.06 25.84
CA TRP A 145 -10.27 18.21 25.40
C TRP A 145 -9.23 19.08 24.71
N ALA A 146 -8.42 19.77 25.51
CA ALA A 146 -7.42 20.72 25.04
C ALA A 146 -6.15 20.05 24.49
N SER A 147 -5.52 20.68 23.50
CA SER A 147 -4.22 20.29 22.95
C SER A 147 -4.16 18.85 22.39
N VAL A 148 -5.29 18.29 21.97
CA VAL A 148 -5.34 16.98 21.31
C VAL A 148 -5.30 17.13 19.79
N PRO A 149 -4.71 16.18 19.04
CA PRO A 149 -4.71 16.21 17.58
C PRO A 149 -6.13 16.31 16.98
N TYR A 150 -6.35 17.25 16.06
CA TYR A 150 -7.54 17.25 15.21
C TYR A 150 -7.57 15.99 14.34
N ALA A 151 -8.70 15.31 14.36
CA ALA A 151 -8.90 14.05 13.63
C ALA A 151 -9.01 14.23 12.11
N SER A 152 -9.49 15.40 11.66
CA SER A 152 -9.72 15.69 10.25
C SER A 152 -9.25 17.08 9.85
N SER A 153 -9.07 17.29 8.54
CA SER A 153 -8.85 18.61 7.94
C SER A 153 -9.43 18.69 6.53
N GLU A 154 -9.73 19.90 6.08
CA GLU A 154 -9.99 20.16 4.66
C GLU A 154 -8.80 19.72 3.78
N PRO A 155 -9.02 19.24 2.54
CA PRO A 155 -7.95 18.89 1.62
C PRO A 155 -7.07 20.10 1.30
N GLY A 156 -5.76 19.92 1.39
CA GLY A 156 -4.77 20.97 1.12
C GLY A 156 -4.54 21.94 2.29
N ALA A 157 -5.30 21.83 3.38
CA ALA A 157 -5.15 22.73 4.52
C ALA A 157 -3.82 22.51 5.25
N VAL A 158 -3.10 23.61 5.49
CA VAL A 158 -1.88 23.62 6.31
C VAL A 158 -2.22 23.49 7.79
N LYS A 159 -3.34 24.07 8.22
CA LYS A 159 -3.84 23.99 9.60
C LYS A 159 -4.94 22.93 9.67
N TYR A 160 -4.83 21.98 10.60
CA TYR A 160 -5.87 20.99 10.84
C TYR A 160 -6.87 21.53 11.86
N GLU A 161 -8.13 21.64 11.45
CA GLU A 161 -9.19 22.21 12.28
C GLU A 161 -10.56 21.56 12.02
N GLY A 162 -10.56 20.32 11.54
CA GLY A 162 -11.75 19.61 11.09
C GLY A 162 -11.98 19.75 9.58
N ALA A 163 -12.91 18.95 9.07
CA ALA A 163 -13.39 19.01 7.69
C ALA A 163 -14.92 19.09 7.70
N GLU A 164 -15.50 19.75 6.70
CA GLU A 164 -16.95 19.82 6.57
C GLU A 164 -17.48 18.71 5.66
N ASP A 165 -18.15 17.72 6.23
CA ASP A 165 -18.71 16.58 5.49
C ASP A 165 -19.69 16.99 4.39
N ALA A 166 -20.44 18.09 4.58
CA ALA A 166 -21.39 18.58 3.58
C ALA A 166 -20.74 18.95 2.23
N LYS A 167 -19.43 19.27 2.23
CA LYS A 167 -18.68 19.59 1.00
C LYS A 167 -18.32 18.36 0.18
N PHE A 168 -18.31 17.17 0.78
CA PHE A 168 -17.80 15.94 0.18
C PHE A 168 -18.88 14.88 -0.01
N CYS A 169 -19.92 14.89 0.82
CA CYS A 169 -21.01 13.91 0.80
C CYS A 169 -22.21 14.32 -0.06
N ALA A 170 -22.17 15.47 -0.74
CA ALA A 170 -23.19 15.87 -1.70
C ALA A 170 -23.03 15.04 -2.99
N VAL A 171 -23.74 13.91 -3.02
CA VAL A 171 -23.97 13.06 -4.21
C VAL A 171 -25.36 13.35 -4.75
#